data_AF-A0A852V5W9-F1
#
_entry.id   AF-A0A852V5W9-F1
#
_cell.length_a   1.000
_cell.length_b   1.000
_cell.length_c   1.000
_cell.angle_alpha   90.00
_cell.angle_beta   90.00
_cell.angle_gamma   90.00
#
_symmetry.space_group_name_H-M   'P 1'
#
loop_
_entity.id
_entity.type
_entity.pdbx_description
1 polymer ?
#
loop_
_entity_poly.entity_id
_entity_poly.type
_entity_poly.pdbx_seq_one_letter_code
_entity_poly.pdbx_strand_id
1 'polypeptide(L)' 'MAKQAHMDAAKHHTEAAGHHINAAGKHDQGQVDEANEHSKKAHESSTAAHGKSTDAHSKSAASAGKK' A
#
# COMPACT_ATOMS: atom_id res chain seq x y z
N MET A 1 8.96 12.45 13.98
CA MET A 1 9.23 11.32 13.07
C MET A 1 8.01 10.91 12.21
N ALA A 2 7.06 11.81 11.90
CA ALA A 2 5.89 11.47 11.07
C ALA A 2 6.18 11.46 9.56
N LYS A 3 7.11 12.32 9.09
CA LYS A 3 7.47 12.45 7.68
C LYS A 3 8.03 11.14 7.09
N GLN A 4 8.86 10.42 7.85
CA GLN A 4 9.43 9.13 7.42
C GLN A 4 8.33 8.06 7.27
N ALA A 5 7.37 8.01 8.20
CA ALA A 5 6.28 7.04 8.17
C ALA A 5 5.30 7.30 7.00
N HIS A 6 5.02 8.57 6.67
CA HIS A 6 4.26 8.92 5.47
C HIS A 6 5.01 8.56 4.18
N MET A 7 6.34 8.76 4.12
CA MET A 7 7.15 8.36 2.97
C MET A 7 7.18 6.84 2.79
N ASP A 8 7.24 6.08 3.89
CA ASP A 8 7.18 4.60 3.86
C ASP A 8 5.81 4.10 3.38
N ALA A 9 4.73 4.70 3.88
CA ALA A 9 3.37 4.41 3.40
C ALA A 9 3.20 4.75 1.91
N ALA A 10 3.74 5.88 1.44
CA ALA A 10 3.67 6.28 0.04
C ALA A 10 4.42 5.29 -0.89
N LYS A 11 5.57 4.75 -0.45
CA LYS A 11 6.27 3.70 -1.19
C LYS A 11 5.41 2.45 -1.36
N HIS A 12 4.83 1.96 -0.26
CA HIS A 12 3.97 0.77 -0.32
C HIS A 12 2.69 0.98 -1.14
N HIS A 13 2.10 2.17 -1.12
CA HIS A 13 0.99 2.51 -2.02
C HIS A 13 1.41 2.51 -3.49
N THR A 14 2.61 2.99 -3.80
CA THR A 14 3.16 2.99 -5.17
C THR A 14 3.41 1.55 -5.66
N GLU A 15 3.97 0.70 -4.80
CA GLU A 15 4.17 -0.73 -5.10
C GLU A 15 2.84 -1.46 -5.32
N ALA A 16 1.85 -1.23 -4.46
CA ALA A 16 0.51 -1.79 -4.61
C ALA A 16 -0.15 -1.36 -5.94
N ALA A 17 -0.02 -0.08 -6.31
CA ALA A 17 -0.52 0.42 -7.59
C ALA A 17 0.17 -0.28 -8.78
N GLY A 18 1.49 -0.49 -8.72
CA GLY A 18 2.22 -1.24 -9.74
C GLY A 18 1.76 -2.69 -9.87
N HIS A 19 1.43 -3.36 -8.76
CA HIS A 19 0.85 -4.70 -8.80
C HIS A 19 -0.57 -4.72 -9.39
N HIS A 20 -1.41 -3.72 -9.11
CA HIS A 20 -2.73 -3.61 -9.73
C HIS A 20 -2.66 -3.40 -11.25
N ILE A 21 -1.74 -2.57 -11.73
CA ILE A 21 -1.53 -2.35 -13.17
C ILE A 21 -1.08 -3.65 -13.84
N ASN A 22 -0.13 -4.38 -13.25
CA ASN A 22 0.31 -5.67 -13.76
C ASN A 22 -0.80 -6.72 -13.74
N ALA A 23 -1.60 -6.78 -12.66
CA ALA A 23 -2.74 -7.69 -12.57
C ALA A 23 -3.76 -7.42 -13.68
N ALA A 24 -4.09 -6.14 -13.93
CA ALA A 24 -4.99 -5.74 -15.01
C ALA A 24 -4.43 -6.13 -16.38
N GLY A 25 -3.14 -5.89 -16.63
CA GLY A 25 -2.48 -6.27 -17.90
C GLY A 25 -2.48 -7.78 -18.14
N LYS A 26 -2.18 -8.59 -17.12
CA LYS A 26 -2.20 -10.05 -17.23
C LYS A 26 -3.61 -10.61 -17.38
N HIS A 27 -4.59 -9.97 -16.72
CA HIS A 27 -6.00 -10.35 -16.88
C HIS A 27 -6.48 -10.10 -18.32
N ASP A 28 -6.08 -8.97 -18.92
CA ASP A 28 -6.39 -8.64 -20.32
C ASP A 28 -5.70 -9.60 -21.31
N GLN A 29 -4.51 -10.09 -20.97
CA GLN A 29 -3.79 -11.14 -21.72
C GLN A 29 -4.36 -12.55 -21.54
N GLY A 30 -5.44 -12.73 -20.76
CA GLY A 30 -6.03 -14.04 -20.47
C GLY A 30 -5.25 -14.90 -19.48
N GLN A 31 -4.19 -14.35 -18.87
CA GLN A 31 -3.39 -15.01 -17.83
C GLN A 31 -4.02 -14.79 -16.44
N VAL A 32 -5.21 -15.36 -16.24
CA VAL A 32 -6.05 -15.11 -15.05
C VAL A 32 -5.38 -15.58 -13.75
N ASP A 33 -4.63 -16.68 -13.76
CA ASP A 33 -3.90 -17.18 -12.60
C ASP A 33 -2.81 -16.22 -12.13
N GLU A 34 -1.99 -15.71 -13.06
CA GLU A 34 -0.94 -14.73 -12.73
C GLU A 34 -1.54 -13.38 -12.32
N ALA A 35 -2.67 -12.99 -12.92
CA ALA A 35 -3.41 -11.79 -12.52
C ALA A 35 -3.93 -11.90 -11.08
N ASN A 36 -4.46 -13.06 -10.68
CA ASN A 36 -4.90 -13.31 -9.32
C ASN A 36 -3.74 -13.27 -8.32
N GLU A 37 -2.59 -13.84 -8.67
CA GLU A 37 -1.37 -13.75 -7.83
C GLU A 37 -0.92 -12.30 -7.64
N HIS A 38 -0.90 -11.50 -8.71
CA HIS A 38 -0.55 -10.08 -8.62
C HIS A 38 -1.60 -9.27 -7.85
N SER A 39 -2.89 -9.59 -8.00
CA SER A 39 -3.97 -8.97 -7.25
C SER A 39 -3.85 -9.25 -5.74
N LYS A 40 -3.47 -10.48 -5.36
CA LYS A 40 -3.16 -10.84 -3.96
C LYS A 40 -1.99 -10.02 -3.42
N LYS A 41 -0.86 -9.94 -4.15
CA LYS A 41 0.32 -9.16 -3.76
C LYS A 41 0.01 -7.66 -3.64
N ALA A 42 -0.84 -7.14 -4.54
CA ALA A 42 -1.34 -5.77 -4.47
C ALA A 42 -2.14 -5.55 -3.19
N HIS A 43 -3.05 -6.48 -2.87
CA HIS A 43 -3.88 -6.40 -1.68
C HIS A 43 -3.06 -6.50 -0.39
N GLU A 44 -2.08 -7.39 -0.30
CA GLU A 44 -1.17 -7.48 0.86
C GLU A 44 -0.37 -6.19 1.05
N SER A 45 0.17 -5.64 -0.04
CA SER A 45 0.91 -4.37 -0.02
C SER A 45 0.03 -3.19 0.40
N SER A 46 -1.22 -3.16 -0.07
CA SER A 46 -2.19 -2.12 0.27
C SER A 46 -2.61 -2.21 1.74
N THR A 47 -2.84 -3.41 2.27
CA THR A 47 -3.10 -3.65 3.70
C THR A 47 -1.93 -3.17 4.56
N ALA A 48 -0.69 -3.49 4.17
CA ALA A 48 0.51 -3.06 4.87
C ALA A 48 0.68 -1.53 4.85
N ALA A 49 0.43 -0.89 3.69
CA ALA A 49 0.45 0.56 3.55
C ALA A 49 -0.61 1.22 4.46
N HIS A 50 -1.82 0.66 4.49
CA HIS A 50 -2.90 1.17 5.31
C HIS A 50 -2.60 1.07 6.81
N GLY A 51 -2.03 -0.06 7.26
CA GLY A 51 -1.58 -0.24 8.64
C GLY A 51 -0.50 0.75 9.04
N LYS A 52 0.52 0.94 8.18
CA LYS A 52 1.59 1.93 8.41
C LYS A 52 1.09 3.36 8.41
N SER A 53 0.16 3.70 7.52
CA SER A 53 -0.47 5.03 7.45
C SER A 53 -1.32 5.31 8.70
N THR A 54 -2.05 4.30 9.19
CA THR A 54 -2.85 4.39 10.43
C THR A 54 -1.96 4.58 11.67
N ASP A 55 -0.84 3.84 11.76
CA ASP A 55 0.17 4.02 12.81
C ASP A 55 0.82 5.41 12.74
N ALA A 56 1.16 5.87 11.53
CA ALA A 56 1.69 7.22 11.30
C ALA A 56 0.70 8.30 11.75
N HIS A 57 -0.58 8.16 11.40
CA HIS A 57 -1.64 9.05 11.84
C HIS A 57 -1.81 9.03 13.36
N SER A 58 -1.80 7.84 13.97
CA SER A 58 -1.93 7.68 15.43
C SER A 58 -0.76 8.32 16.18
N LYS A 59 0.48 8.12 15.72
CA LYS A 59 1.69 8.74 16.29
C LYS A 59 1.73 10.25 16.06
N SER A 60 1.25 10.71 14.90
CA SER A 60 1.14 12.13 14.59
C SER A 60 0.08 12.81 15.48
N ALA A 61 -1.08 12.18 15.66
CA ALA A 61 -2.14 12.63 16.57
C ALA A 61 -1.68 12.66 18.03
N ALA A 62 -0.98 11.62 18.50
CA ALA A 62 -0.41 11.58 19.84
C ALA A 62 0.68 12.64 20.07
N SER A 63 1.41 13.02 19.02
CA SER A 63 2.40 14.11 19.07
C SER A 63 1.75 15.50 18.99
N ALA A 64 0.60 15.61 18.33
CA ALA A 64 -0.15 16.85 18.18
C ALA A 64 -0.98 17.22 19.43
N GLY A 65 -1.34 16.24 20.26
CA GLY A 65 -2.03 16.45 21.55
C GLY A 65 -1.13 16.93 22.70
N LYS A 66 0.19 17.03 22.51
CA LYS A 66 1.12 17.71 23.42
C LYS A 66 1.30 19.16 22.99
N LYS A 67 0.32 20.01 23.30
CA LYS A 67 0.48 21.46 23.37
C LYS A 67 -0.08 21.95 24.68
#